data_AF-A0A1M3MNV7-F1
#
_entry.id   AF-A0A1M3MNV7-F1
#
_cell.length_a   1.000
_cell.length_b   1.000
_cell.length_c   1.000
_cell.angle_alpha   90.00
_cell.angle_beta   90.00
_cell.angle_gamma   90.00
#
_symmetry.space_group_name_H-M   'P 1'
#
loop_
_entity.id
_entity.type
_entity.pdbx_description
1 polymer ?
#
loop_
_entity_poly.entity_id
_entity_poly.type
_entity_poly.pdbx_seq_one_letter_code
_entity_poly.pdbx_strand_id
1 'polypeptide(L)' 'MANEVSTTVRIQEIENALASALARGDFEVVNIDGERFLQPVLQESGIYIGGQKYPVLSLYSVARDLERLLHG' A
#
# COMPACT_ATOMS: atom_id res chain seq x y z
N MET A 1 -2.35 30.16 7.32
CA MET A 1 -2.96 29.65 6.07
C MET A 1 -2.64 28.18 6.01
N ALA A 2 -3.62 27.32 6.30
CA ALA A 2 -3.42 25.88 6.21
C ALA A 2 -3.22 25.53 4.72
N ASN A 3 -2.13 24.82 4.43
CA ASN A 3 -1.77 24.38 3.10
C ASN A 3 -2.79 23.31 2.67
N GLU A 4 -3.90 23.72 2.05
CA GLU A 4 -4.88 22.81 1.45
C GLU A 4 -4.26 22.20 0.19
N VAL A 5 -3.41 21.20 0.40
CA VAL A 5 -2.95 20.32 -0.67
C VAL A 5 -4.19 19.65 -1.26
N SER A 6 -4.47 19.95 -2.53
CA SER A 6 -5.58 19.36 -3.30
C SER A 6 -5.58 17.83 -3.17
N THR A 7 -6.76 17.22 -3.05
CA THR A 7 -6.89 15.77 -2.88
C THR A 7 -6.16 14.99 -3.99
N THR A 8 -6.21 15.49 -5.24
CA THR A 8 -5.49 14.88 -6.36
C THR A 8 -3.98 14.80 -6.11
N VAL A 9 -3.40 15.82 -5.48
CA VAL A 9 -1.97 15.84 -5.14
C VAL A 9 -1.67 14.80 -4.06
N ARG A 10 -2.50 14.69 -3.01
CA ARG A 10 -2.31 13.69 -1.95
C ARG A 10 -2.40 12.26 -2.47
N ILE A 11 -3.28 11.99 -3.43
CA ILE A 11 -3.41 10.66 -4.03
C ILE A 11 -2.19 10.34 -4.86
N GLN A 12 -1.72 11.30 -5.67
CA GLN A 12 -0.50 11.11 -6.44
C GLN A 12 0.71 10.82 -5.54
N GLU A 13 0.81 11.49 -4.39
CA GLU A 13 1.85 11.22 -3.39
C GLU A 13 1.75 9.80 -2.82
N ILE A 14 0.53 9.33 -2.51
CA ILE A 14 0.28 7.97 -2.00
C ILE A 14 0.62 6.92 -3.07
N GLU A 15 0.19 7.11 -4.32
CA GLU A 15 0.50 6.21 -5.44
C GLU A 15 2.01 6.13 -5.68
N ASN A 16 2.70 7.27 -5.67
CA ASN A 16 4.15 7.33 -5.85
C ASN A 16 4.90 6.63 -4.70
N ALA A 17 4.46 6.85 -3.46
CA ALA A 17 5.02 6.19 -2.29
C ALA A 17 4.84 4.67 -2.37
N LEU A 18 3.65 4.21 -2.78
CA LEU A 18 3.35 2.79 -2.92
C LEU A 18 4.18 2.14 -4.04
N ALA A 19 4.25 2.77 -5.21
CA ALA A 19 5.07 2.29 -6.32
C ALA A 19 6.55 2.18 -5.91
N SER A 20 7.05 3.17 -5.17
CA SER A 20 8.43 3.17 -4.65
C SER A 20 8.67 2.05 -3.64
N ALA A 21 7.72 1.78 -2.74
CA ALA A 21 7.84 0.72 -1.74
C ALA A 21 7.83 -0.68 -2.40
N LEU A 22 7.00 -0.88 -3.42
CA LEU A 22 6.99 -2.10 -4.24
C LEU A 22 8.31 -2.28 -5.00
N ALA A 23 8.84 -1.20 -5.61
CA ALA A 23 10.10 -1.26 -6.36
C ALA A 23 11.31 -1.58 -5.48
N ARG A 24 11.30 -1.16 -4.21
CA ARG A 24 12.35 -1.50 -3.23
C ARG A 24 12.24 -2.94 -2.71
N GLY A 25 11.12 -3.61 -2.94
CA GLY A 25 10.85 -4.93 -2.38
C GLY A 25 10.52 -4.89 -0.88
N ASP A 26 10.11 -3.74 -0.35
CA ASP A 26 9.64 -3.59 1.04
C ASP A 26 8.27 -4.29 1.22
N PHE A 27 7.52 -4.39 0.13
CA PHE A 27 6.22 -5.03 0.04
C PHE A 27 6.11 -5.85 -1.23
N GLU A 28 5.27 -6.87 -1.19
CA GLU A 28 4.83 -7.65 -2.34
C GLU A 28 3.31 -7.61 -2.47
N VAL A 29 2.81 -7.89 -3.67
CA VAL A 29 1.38 -8.05 -3.91
C VAL A 29 1.04 -9.54 -3.91
N VAL A 30 0.16 -9.94 -3.01
CA VAL A 30 -0.35 -11.31 -2.92
C VAL A 30 -1.81 -11.39 -3.32
N ASN A 31 -2.21 -12.55 -3.85
CA ASN A 31 -3.61 -12.86 -4.15
C ASN A 31 -4.11 -13.87 -3.12
N ILE A 32 -5.19 -13.52 -2.41
CA ILE A 32 -5.86 -14.38 -1.43
C ILE A 32 -7.34 -14.37 -1.79
N ASP A 33 -7.90 -15.54 -2.09
CA ASP A 33 -9.32 -15.71 -2.44
C ASP A 33 -9.83 -14.79 -3.56
N GLY A 34 -8.96 -14.47 -4.53
CA GLY A 34 -9.27 -13.60 -5.67
C GLY A 34 -9.14 -12.10 -5.39
N GLU A 35 -8.80 -11.71 -4.16
CA GLU A 35 -8.52 -10.33 -3.78
C GLU A 35 -7.01 -10.07 -3.67
N ARG A 36 -6.61 -8.85 -4.05
CA ARG A 36 -5.22 -8.40 -4.01
C ARG A 36 -4.91 -7.66 -2.72
N PHE A 37 -3.82 -8.04 -2.09
CA PHE A 37 -3.34 -7.40 -0.88
C PHE A 37 -1.88 -6.99 -1.00
N LEU A 38 -1.49 -5.96 -0.26
CA LEU A 38 -0.09 -5.66 0.02
C LEU A 38 0.34 -6.42 1.27
N GLN A 39 1.44 -7.14 1.14
CA GLN A 39 2.09 -7.86 2.23
C GLN A 39 3.50 -7.29 2.44
N PRO A 40 3.90 -6.93 3.67
CA PRO A 40 5.27 -6.51 3.94
C PRO A 40 6.24 -7.67 3.76
N VAL A 41 7.39 -7.39 3.13
CA VAL A 41 8.49 -8.33 2.96
C VAL A 41 9.54 -8.00 4.02
N LEU A 42 9.69 -8.87 5.02
CA LEU A 42 10.77 -8.72 5.99
C LEU A 42 12.01 -9.45 5.51
N GLN A 43 13.02 -8.67 5.12
CA GLN A 43 14.38 -9.17 4.94
C GLN A 43 15.14 -9.03 6.26
N GLU A 44 14.98 -9.99 7.18
CA GLU A 44 15.95 -10.12 8.27
C GLU A 44 17.18 -10.86 7.72
N SER A 45 18.23 -10.11 7.40
CA SER A 45 19.59 -10.62 7.15
C SER A 45 19.68 -11.92 6.32
N GLY A 46 18.92 -12.01 5.23
CA GLY A 46 18.98 -13.13 4.28
C GLY A 46 18.16 -14.37 4.63
N ILE A 47 17.28 -14.34 5.63
CA ILE A 47 16.36 -15.44 5.94
C ILE A 47 14.91 -14.98 5.77
N TYR A 48 14.22 -15.52 4.76
CA TYR A 48 12.77 -15.40 4.65
C TYR A 48 12.13 -16.08 5.86
N ILE A 49 11.59 -15.31 6.79
CA ILE A 49 10.83 -15.84 7.93
C ILE A 49 9.42 -16.20 7.43
N GLY A 50 9.32 -17.33 6.71
CA GLY A 50 8.05 -17.95 6.37
C GLY A 50 7.37 -18.42 7.65
N GLY A 51 6.42 -17.64 8.18
CA GLY A 51 5.64 -18.06 9.35
C GLY A 51 4.91 -16.96 10.12
N GLN A 52 5.32 -15.70 10.02
CA GLN A 52 4.56 -14.60 10.63
C GLN A 52 3.47 -14.11 9.69
N LYS A 53 2.21 -14.28 10.09
CA LYS A 53 1.06 -13.64 9.44
C LYS A 53 1.08 -12.15 9.76
N TYR A 54 1.53 -11.34 8.82
CA TYR A 54 1.42 -9.89 8.91
C TYR A 54 0.01 -9.44 8.51
N PRO A 55 -0.49 -8.32 9.06
CA PRO A 55 -1.71 -7.72 8.57
C PRO A 55 -1.52 -7.37 7.09
N VAL A 56 -2.35 -7.97 6.24
CA VAL A 56 -2.39 -7.69 4.81
C VAL A 56 -3.30 -6.48 4.56
N LEU A 57 -2.88 -5.57 3.69
CA LEU A 57 -3.66 -4.38 3.36
C LEU A 57 -4.43 -4.64 2.06
N SER A 58 -5.77 -4.64 2.11
CA SER A 58 -6.61 -4.79 0.92
C SER A 58 -6.40 -3.60 -0.02
N LEU A 59 -5.97 -3.88 -1.25
CA LEU A 59 -5.84 -2.84 -2.27
C LEU A 59 -7.19 -2.26 -2.68
N TYR A 60 -8.26 -3.05 -2.58
CA TYR A 60 -9.61 -2.58 -2.85
C TYR A 60 -10.07 -1.55 -1.82
N SER A 61 -9.84 -1.82 -0.53
CA SER A 61 -10.17 -0.86 0.54
C SER A 61 -9.37 0.43 0.42
N VAL A 62 -8.07 0.34 0.10
CA VAL A 62 -7.23 1.51 -0.16
C VAL A 62 -7.78 2.34 -1.32
N ALA A 63 -8.11 1.70 -2.44
CA ALA A 63 -8.67 2.39 -3.60
C ALA A 63 -9.99 3.11 -3.24
N ARG A 64 -10.88 2.46 -2.50
CA ARG A 64 -12.16 3.05 -2.04
C ARG A 64 -11.98 4.23 -1.10
N ASP A 65 -10.99 4.18 -0.22
CA ASP A 65 -10.70 5.31 0.66
C ASP A 65 -10.08 6.48 -0.11
N LEU A 66 -9.25 6.22 -1.12
CA LEU A 66 -8.73 7.25 -2.03
C LEU A 66 -9.88 7.90 -2.85
N GLU A 67 -10.81 7.10 -3.37
CA GLU A 67 -12.00 7.61 -4.07
C GLU A 67 -12.86 8.50 -3.17
N ARG A 68 -13.10 8.10 -1.92
CA ARG A 68 -13.85 8.92 -0.96
C ARG A 68 -13.19 10.28 -0.71
N LEU A 69 -11.87 10.31 -0.65
CA LEU A 69 -11.14 11.57 -0.48
C LEU A 69 -11.29 12.50 -1.69
N LEU A 70 -11.44 11.97 -2.90
CA LEU A 70 -11.64 12.77 -4.13
C LEU A 70 -13.04 13.36 -4.27
N HIS A 71 -14.03 12.70 -3.67
CA HIS A 71 -15.44 13.02 -3.86
C HIS A 71 -16.11 13.58 -2.59
N GLY A 72 -15.37 13.73 -1.50
CA GLY A 72 -15.81 14.29 -0.21
C GLY A 72 -15.51 15.77 -0.05
#